data_AF-A0AAQ3KMQ6-F1
#
_entry.id   AF-A0AAQ3KMQ6-F1
#
_cell.length_a   1.000
_cell.length_b   1.000
_cell.length_c   1.000
_cell.angle_alpha   90.00
_cell.angle_beta   90.00
_cell.angle_gamma   90.00
#
_symmetry.space_group_name_H-M   'P 1'
#
loop_
_entity.id
_entity.type
_entity.pdbx_description
1 polymer ?
#
loop_
_entity_poly.entity_id
_entity_poly.type
_entity_poly.pdbx_seq_one_letter_code
_entity_poly.pdbx_strand_id
1 'polypeptide(L)'
;MVDGEGSRLGGGPSLISLSTRRPPKPRLRSGGCSRWRRRIRASTASGAPTRRTRCHVGVGGIFPGACDSRDDQCGNWLLYTNDEDIGYWPREIFNNMGDAFEAQIYGVFYSPFDEPSPPMGSGVLYGAAMRQFLLMDGKEDRYNFDESNTTETFVLTEEEEMELDRELQSLNKPFVTSFEDEYGITYDCVDFYKQPAFDHPLLKNHTPLQLNATRLPRVFESKASKKQMFPKRCPEGTVLIRRTTKEDLIREKMYKPIQAHQEQSIETQAASDGAFHFAGRVIHSAGGRMIYGAVVTMDVYQISGSVSNNQMSNAQLVFVKGRNGPKNYLNVLQAGWHVDYSHEGDNRVHFFTYWTSDGYQRTGCYNLRCKGFVQTGRGLTPGMDDHSGDWQLYTDDEDIGYWPREIFNNMGDASEVQIDGLVYSPFNVPSPPMGSGKFFAAGMRDFLLMKGNGDKYNFDASQIQVLNDLGPKYYGDYFACNSGAYCVLRYGGPGGWKKA
;
A
#
# COMPACT_ATOMS: atom_id res chain seq x y z
N MET A 1 -79.52 50.78 22.96
CA MET A 1 -78.79 49.64 22.39
C MET A 1 -77.54 49.52 23.27
N VAL A 2 -77.63 48.90 24.44
CA VAL A 2 -77.68 47.44 24.71
C VAL A 2 -76.38 46.77 24.27
N ASP A 3 -75.61 46.37 25.29
CA ASP A 3 -74.64 45.26 25.44
C ASP A 3 -73.43 45.19 24.50
N GLY A 4 -72.23 44.75 24.90
CA GLY A 4 -71.67 44.17 26.13
C GLY A 4 -70.13 44.17 25.99
N GLU A 5 -69.37 44.35 27.08
CA GLU A 5 -68.64 43.28 27.81
C GLU A 5 -67.71 42.42 26.91
N GLY A 6 -66.45 42.13 27.21
CA GLY A 6 -65.62 42.31 28.40
C GLY A 6 -64.43 41.34 28.30
N SER A 7 -63.28 41.78 28.82
CA SER A 7 -62.22 41.00 29.51
C SER A 7 -61.39 39.96 28.72
N ARG A 8 -60.11 40.23 28.41
CA ARG A 8 -58.85 39.97 29.21
C ARG A 8 -58.51 38.46 29.30
N LEU A 9 -57.29 37.95 29.08
CA LEU A 9 -55.92 38.22 29.56
C LEU A 9 -54.93 37.46 28.63
N GLY A 10 -53.62 37.68 28.49
CA GLY A 10 -52.59 38.53 29.11
C GLY A 10 -51.31 38.41 28.24
N GLY A 11 -50.52 39.48 28.05
CA GLY A 11 -49.26 39.76 28.78
C GLY A 11 -48.09 38.90 28.23
N GLY A 12 -47.10 39.38 27.48
CA GLY A 12 -46.29 40.61 27.47
C GLY A 12 -44.81 40.21 27.72
N PRO A 13 -43.76 41.03 27.48
CA PRO A 13 -43.68 42.34 26.83
C PRO A 13 -42.55 42.48 25.78
N SER A 14 -42.54 43.62 25.07
CA SER A 14 -41.40 44.18 24.32
C SER A 14 -41.14 45.63 24.78
N LEU A 15 -39.86 45.90 25.07
CA LEU A 15 -39.03 47.08 24.75
C LEU A 15 -39.47 48.54 25.10
N ILE A 16 -38.57 49.18 25.87
CA ILE A 16 -37.95 50.55 25.77
C ILE A 16 -38.03 51.38 27.05
N SER A 17 -36.89 51.94 27.50
CA SER A 17 -36.75 53.30 28.09
C SER A 17 -35.26 53.71 28.30
N LEU A 18 -35.01 55.03 28.41
CA LEU A 18 -33.77 55.82 28.22
C LEU A 18 -33.11 56.38 29.52
N SER A 19 -31.82 56.80 29.39
CA SER A 19 -31.07 57.90 30.10
C SER A 19 -30.53 57.65 31.55
N THR A 20 -29.43 58.20 32.09
CA THR A 20 -28.34 59.17 31.73
C THR A 20 -27.12 59.06 32.70
N ARG A 21 -25.93 59.57 32.27
CA ARG A 21 -24.86 60.36 32.99
C ARG A 21 -23.40 59.88 32.76
N ARG A 22 -22.49 60.86 32.52
CA ARG A 22 -21.00 60.86 32.61
C ARG A 22 -20.60 61.81 33.78
N PRO A 23 -19.33 61.96 34.29
CA PRO A 23 -17.96 61.57 33.82
C PRO A 23 -17.08 60.96 34.98
N PRO A 24 -15.70 60.84 34.97
CA PRO A 24 -14.66 61.33 34.06
C PRO A 24 -13.55 60.34 33.59
N LYS A 25 -12.77 60.80 32.60
CA LYS A 25 -11.59 60.14 31.98
C LYS A 25 -10.37 60.06 32.92
N PRO A 26 -9.48 59.07 32.70
CA PRO A 26 -8.03 59.29 32.85
C PRO A 26 -7.22 59.03 31.56
N ARG A 27 -6.47 60.07 31.17
CA ARG A 27 -5.15 60.16 30.52
C ARG A 27 -4.62 58.99 29.65
N LEU A 28 -4.53 59.25 28.34
CA LEU A 28 -3.58 58.62 27.42
C LEU A 28 -2.14 59.02 27.80
N ARG A 29 -1.26 58.05 28.10
CA ARG A 29 0.19 58.23 27.99
C ARG A 29 0.62 57.87 26.57
N SER A 30 0.78 58.88 25.74
CA SER A 30 1.55 58.80 24.49
C SER A 30 3.04 58.62 24.83
N GLY A 31 3.62 57.43 24.61
CA GLY A 31 5.06 57.23 24.82
C GLY A 31 5.62 55.80 24.77
N GLY A 32 4.89 54.80 24.26
CA GLY A 32 5.33 53.40 24.27
C GLY A 32 6.40 53.05 23.24
N CYS A 33 6.19 53.37 21.95
CA CYS A 33 6.98 52.74 20.89
C CYS A 33 8.35 53.37 20.60
N SER A 34 8.62 54.58 21.10
CA SER A 34 9.92 55.26 20.88
C SER A 34 11.02 54.88 21.89
N ARG A 35 10.76 53.97 22.85
CA ARG A 35 11.72 53.56 23.89
C ARG A 35 12.42 52.21 23.68
N TRP A 36 12.04 51.42 22.67
CA TRP A 36 12.65 50.10 22.43
C TRP A 36 14.13 50.16 22.02
N ARG A 37 14.59 51.24 21.36
CA ARG A 37 16.01 51.43 21.01
C ARG A 37 16.96 51.53 22.21
N ARG A 38 16.48 51.70 23.45
CA ARG A 38 17.33 51.79 24.65
C ARG A 38 17.36 50.52 25.51
N ARG A 39 16.54 49.49 25.22
CA ARG A 39 16.46 48.28 26.06
C ARG A 39 17.49 47.18 25.71
N ILE A 40 18.11 47.24 24.53
CA ILE A 40 19.15 46.27 24.12
C ILE A 40 20.45 46.40 24.97
N ARG A 41 20.61 47.44 25.81
CA ARG A 41 21.79 47.61 26.69
C ARG A 41 21.51 47.50 28.20
N ALA A 42 20.33 47.08 28.64
CA ALA A 42 19.98 47.15 30.07
C ALA A 42 19.24 45.92 30.62
N SER A 43 19.60 44.70 30.19
CA SER A 43 19.04 43.45 30.74
C SER A 43 19.99 42.67 31.66
N THR A 44 20.98 43.30 32.30
CA THR A 44 21.80 42.63 33.34
C THR A 44 21.48 43.04 34.77
N ALA A 45 20.51 43.91 35.05
CA ALA A 45 20.19 44.29 36.43
C ALA A 45 18.76 44.78 36.62
N SER A 46 17.80 43.86 36.74
CA SER A 46 16.63 43.97 37.64
C SER A 46 15.68 42.80 37.36
N GLY A 47 15.60 41.87 38.29
CA GLY A 47 14.71 40.71 38.25
C GLY A 47 13.25 41.10 38.42
N ALA A 48 12.66 41.72 37.40
CA ALA A 48 11.21 41.84 37.25
C ALA A 48 10.78 40.93 36.08
N PRO A 49 9.98 39.87 36.31
CA PRO A 49 9.56 38.99 35.25
C PRO A 49 8.53 39.72 34.38
N THR A 50 8.92 40.12 33.18
CA THR A 50 7.94 40.25 32.09
C THR A 50 7.42 38.85 31.84
N ARG A 51 6.12 38.62 32.06
CA ARG A 51 5.44 37.36 31.73
C ARG A 51 5.62 37.11 30.22
N ARG A 52 6.65 36.34 29.88
CA ARG A 52 6.84 35.72 28.57
C ARG A 52 6.69 34.23 28.80
N THR A 53 5.82 33.60 28.03
CA THR A 53 5.67 32.14 27.98
C THR A 53 7.01 31.56 27.50
N ARG A 54 7.65 30.68 28.29
CA ARG A 54 8.94 30.09 27.91
C ARG A 54 8.77 29.15 26.72
N CYS A 55 9.51 29.39 25.63
CA CYS A 55 9.68 28.42 24.55
C CYS A 55 10.68 27.34 25.02
N HIS A 56 10.22 26.32 25.76
CA HIS A 56 11.06 25.19 26.17
C HIS A 56 11.06 24.08 25.12
N VAL A 57 12.25 23.68 24.66
CA VAL A 57 12.47 22.49 23.83
C VAL A 57 12.41 21.24 24.71
N GLY A 58 11.57 20.27 24.34
CA GLY A 58 11.58 18.93 24.94
C GLY A 58 12.93 18.25 24.74
N VAL A 59 13.48 17.64 25.79
CA VAL A 59 14.81 17.00 25.78
C VAL A 59 14.84 15.88 24.73
N GLY A 60 15.59 16.07 23.64
CA GLY A 60 15.84 15.04 22.62
C GLY A 60 16.00 15.50 21.15
N GLY A 61 15.78 16.78 20.81
CA GLY A 61 15.94 17.31 19.45
C GLY A 61 17.17 18.22 19.28
N ILE A 62 17.90 18.09 18.16
CA ILE A 62 19.18 18.79 17.88
C ILE A 62 18.98 20.20 17.25
N PHE A 63 17.75 20.70 17.06
CA PHE A 63 17.52 22.02 16.46
C PHE A 63 16.88 23.03 17.43
N PRO A 64 17.34 24.29 17.46
CA PRO A 64 16.75 25.35 18.28
C PRO A 64 15.34 25.70 17.76
N GLY A 65 14.36 25.80 18.65
CA GLY A 65 12.99 26.21 18.29
C GLY A 65 12.90 27.71 18.03
N ALA A 66 12.27 28.11 16.92
CA ALA A 66 12.00 29.50 16.59
C ALA A 66 10.55 29.87 16.94
N CYS A 67 10.35 31.04 17.55
CA CYS A 67 9.05 31.54 17.99
C CYS A 67 8.83 32.94 17.41
N ASP A 68 7.69 33.15 16.74
CA ASP A 68 7.22 34.45 16.25
C ASP A 68 6.02 34.91 17.09
N SER A 69 6.03 36.16 17.58
CA SER A 69 4.89 36.71 18.33
C SER A 69 4.67 38.19 18.09
N ARG A 70 3.44 38.66 18.22
CA ARG A 70 3.13 40.10 18.16
C ARG A 70 3.19 40.73 19.55
N ASP A 71 3.79 41.91 19.66
CA ASP A 71 3.74 42.71 20.90
C ASP A 71 2.44 43.51 20.98
N ASP A 72 1.70 43.36 22.07
CA ASP A 72 0.41 44.03 22.30
C ASP A 72 0.54 45.55 22.44
N GLN A 73 1.72 46.06 22.81
CA GLN A 73 1.91 47.49 23.07
C GLN A 73 2.17 48.28 21.78
N CYS A 74 2.97 47.73 20.87
CA CYS A 74 3.39 48.40 19.65
C CYS A 74 2.91 47.74 18.36
N GLY A 75 2.39 46.51 18.43
CA GLY A 75 1.92 45.74 17.28
C GLY A 75 3.03 45.18 16.39
N ASN A 76 4.30 45.28 16.81
CA ASN A 76 5.44 44.73 16.09
C ASN A 76 5.49 43.20 16.21
N TRP A 77 6.01 42.52 15.19
CA TRP A 77 6.24 41.08 15.20
C TRP A 77 7.66 40.78 15.65
N LEU A 78 7.87 39.97 16.68
CA LEU A 78 9.16 39.62 17.26
C LEU A 78 9.52 38.18 16.92
N LEU A 79 10.78 37.96 16.56
CA LEU A 79 11.38 36.64 16.38
C LEU A 79 12.37 36.38 17.52
N TYR A 80 12.25 35.22 18.15
CA TYR A 80 13.13 34.78 19.24
C TYR A 80 13.32 33.26 19.24
N THR A 81 14.44 32.77 19.80
CA THR A 81 14.73 31.32 19.99
C THR A 81 15.28 31.11 21.38
N ASN A 82 14.91 30.03 22.06
CA ASN A 82 15.54 29.61 23.33
C ASN A 82 15.74 30.77 24.34
N ASP A 83 14.70 31.60 24.48
CA ASP A 83 14.66 32.80 25.34
C ASP A 83 15.57 33.98 24.92
N GLU A 84 16.18 33.96 23.72
CA GLU A 84 16.92 35.08 23.12
C GLU A 84 16.13 35.80 22.01
N ASP A 85 16.00 37.13 22.13
CA ASP A 85 15.39 37.98 21.11
C ASP A 85 16.32 38.07 19.87
N ILE A 86 15.91 37.50 18.73
CA ILE A 86 16.66 37.63 17.46
C ILE A 86 16.41 39.01 16.85
N GLY A 87 15.15 39.44 16.76
CA GLY A 87 14.79 40.66 16.04
C GLY A 87 13.29 40.94 16.00
N TYR A 88 12.90 42.00 15.29
CA TYR A 88 11.49 42.34 15.10
C TYR A 88 11.23 42.98 13.74
N TRP A 89 10.01 42.78 13.23
CA TRP A 89 9.43 43.50 12.10
C TRP A 89 8.47 44.59 12.61
N PRO A 90 8.67 45.86 12.20
CA PRO A 90 7.76 46.95 12.56
C PRO A 90 6.36 46.70 12.02
N ARG A 91 5.30 47.08 12.75
CA ARG A 91 3.94 46.92 12.23
C ARG A 91 3.69 47.68 10.93
N GLU A 92 4.38 48.81 10.74
CA GLU A 92 4.16 49.75 9.64
C GLU A 92 4.51 49.17 8.26
N ILE A 93 5.30 48.09 8.21
CA ILE A 93 5.66 47.42 6.95
C ILE A 93 4.62 46.37 6.53
N PHE A 94 3.61 46.11 7.35
CA PHE A 94 2.55 45.16 7.02
C PHE A 94 1.22 45.89 6.79
N ASN A 95 0.63 45.66 5.61
CA ASN A 95 -0.63 46.31 5.24
C ASN A 95 -1.86 45.71 5.93
N ASN A 96 -1.78 44.44 6.38
CA ASN A 96 -2.91 43.74 6.98
C ASN A 96 -2.50 42.59 7.96
N MET A 97 -1.37 42.73 8.66
CA MET A 97 -0.93 41.78 9.72
C MET A 97 -1.21 42.32 11.12
N GLY A 98 -2.39 42.93 11.30
CA GLY A 98 -2.89 43.28 12.62
C GLY A 98 -3.16 42.00 13.39
N ASP A 99 -4.03 41.16 12.88
CA ASP A 99 -4.33 39.85 13.45
C ASP A 99 -3.99 38.81 12.37
N ALA A 100 -3.03 37.92 12.64
CA ALA A 100 -2.68 36.87 11.68
C ALA A 100 -3.83 35.86 11.64
N PHE A 101 -4.48 35.74 10.47
CA PHE A 101 -5.59 34.82 10.26
C PHE A 101 -5.13 33.39 9.92
N GLU A 102 -3.87 33.24 9.52
CA GLU A 102 -3.29 31.98 9.09
C GLU A 102 -1.83 31.89 9.54
N ALA A 103 -1.43 30.71 10.03
CA ALA A 103 -0.05 30.35 10.32
C ALA A 103 0.23 29.02 9.62
N GLN A 104 1.29 28.97 8.81
CA GLN A 104 1.65 27.78 8.04
C GLN A 104 3.05 27.30 8.44
N ILE A 105 3.23 25.98 8.48
CA ILE A 105 4.52 25.34 8.75
C ILE A 105 4.73 24.29 7.66
N TYR A 106 5.69 24.51 6.76
CA TYR A 106 5.96 23.61 5.65
C TYR A 106 7.44 23.65 5.25
N GLY A 107 7.89 22.58 4.58
CA GLY A 107 9.16 22.58 3.86
C GLY A 107 8.96 23.06 2.43
N VAL A 108 9.94 23.76 1.87
CA VAL A 108 9.95 24.13 0.45
C VAL A 108 11.21 23.57 -0.18
N PHE A 109 11.06 23.00 -1.36
CA PHE A 109 12.18 22.72 -2.26
C PHE A 109 11.96 23.48 -3.57
N TYR A 110 13.05 23.75 -4.28
CA TYR A 110 13.02 24.30 -5.62
C TYR A 110 13.92 23.45 -6.50
N SER A 111 13.43 23.07 -7.68
CA SER A 111 14.26 22.58 -8.78
C SER A 111 13.81 23.23 -10.09
N PRO A 112 14.75 23.50 -11.01
CA PRO A 112 14.42 23.81 -12.41
C PRO A 112 13.57 22.71 -13.05
N PHE A 113 12.78 23.05 -14.08
CA PHE A 113 11.83 22.13 -14.73
C PHE A 113 12.45 20.82 -15.26
N ASP A 114 13.71 20.85 -15.67
CA ASP A 114 14.41 19.70 -16.26
C ASP A 114 15.31 18.97 -15.25
N GLU A 115 15.25 19.33 -13.97
CA GLU A 115 16.08 18.74 -12.92
C GLU A 115 15.24 18.02 -11.87
N PRO A 116 15.71 16.86 -11.36
CA PRO A 116 15.04 16.18 -10.26
C PRO A 116 15.03 17.07 -9.02
N SER A 117 13.89 17.09 -8.34
CA SER A 117 13.73 17.85 -7.11
C SER A 117 14.68 17.37 -6.02
N PRO A 118 15.35 18.29 -5.29
CA PRO A 118 16.20 17.88 -4.18
C PRO A 118 15.35 17.26 -3.06
N PRO A 119 15.93 16.39 -2.24
CA PRO A 119 15.24 15.80 -1.10
C PRO A 119 14.76 16.90 -0.14
N MET A 120 13.48 16.84 0.23
CA MET A 120 12.87 17.71 1.24
C MET A 120 13.10 17.14 2.65
N GLY A 121 13.40 17.99 3.63
CA GLY A 121 13.68 17.53 5.00
C GLY A 121 14.95 16.67 5.09
N SER A 122 14.86 15.48 5.69
CA SER A 122 15.99 14.53 5.76
C SER A 122 16.17 13.66 4.51
N GLY A 123 15.27 13.76 3.52
CA GLY A 123 15.29 12.91 2.32
C GLY A 123 14.87 11.46 2.56
N VAL A 124 14.46 11.11 3.79
CA VAL A 124 13.93 9.80 4.17
C VAL A 124 12.45 9.96 4.48
N LEU A 125 11.59 9.14 3.86
CA LEU A 125 10.17 9.08 4.18
C LEU A 125 9.99 8.80 5.68
N TYR A 126 9.29 9.72 6.38
CA TYR A 126 9.11 9.74 7.84
C TYR A 126 10.40 9.87 8.69
N GLY A 127 11.54 10.17 8.07
CA GLY A 127 12.84 10.29 8.77
C GLY A 127 13.11 11.64 9.43
N ALA A 128 12.21 12.61 9.30
CA ALA A 128 12.27 13.90 9.99
C ALA A 128 10.85 14.34 10.37
N ALA A 129 10.71 14.98 11.54
CA ALA A 129 9.42 15.45 12.04
C ALA A 129 9.55 16.80 12.72
N MET A 130 8.58 17.68 12.49
CA MET A 130 8.36 18.89 13.29
C MET A 130 7.44 18.51 14.44
N ARG A 131 8.02 18.33 15.64
CA ARG A 131 7.38 17.56 16.73
C ARG A 131 6.53 18.40 17.69
N GLN A 132 6.73 19.71 17.75
CA GLN A 132 6.02 20.59 18.68
C GLN A 132 5.75 21.94 18.03
N PHE A 133 4.48 22.35 18.00
CA PHE A 133 4.03 23.67 17.57
C PHE A 133 2.98 24.19 18.58
N LEU A 134 3.02 25.49 18.86
CA LEU A 134 2.13 26.13 19.81
C LEU A 134 1.60 27.43 19.18
N LEU A 135 0.28 27.50 18.97
CA LEU A 135 -0.40 28.74 18.60
C LEU A 135 -0.98 29.40 19.85
N MET A 136 -0.80 30.71 19.96
CA MET A 136 -1.33 31.51 21.07
C MET A 136 -2.28 32.56 20.51
N ASP A 137 -3.52 32.57 21.00
CA ASP A 137 -4.38 33.75 20.88
C ASP A 137 -3.90 34.74 21.95
N GLY A 138 -3.87 36.04 21.67
CA GLY A 138 -3.18 37.10 22.45
C GLY A 138 -3.66 37.32 23.90
N LYS A 139 -4.27 36.33 24.55
CA LYS A 139 -4.77 36.31 25.93
C LYS A 139 -4.04 35.30 26.84
N GLU A 140 -2.89 34.78 26.44
CA GLU A 140 -2.16 33.67 27.11
C GLU A 140 -2.94 32.34 27.18
N ASP A 141 -4.12 32.26 26.57
CA ASP A 141 -4.86 31.01 26.43
C ASP A 141 -4.22 30.18 25.31
N ARG A 142 -3.78 28.97 25.66
CA ARG A 142 -3.33 27.98 24.68
C ARG A 142 -4.49 27.72 23.74
N TYR A 143 -4.26 27.91 22.43
CA TYR A 143 -5.16 27.27 21.47
C TYR A 143 -4.98 25.76 21.68
N ASN A 144 -5.99 25.12 22.26
CA ASN A 144 -6.08 23.67 22.18
C ASN A 144 -6.30 23.37 20.70
N PHE A 145 -5.20 23.00 20.04
CA PHE A 145 -5.28 22.34 18.76
C PHE A 145 -6.11 21.08 19.02
N ASP A 146 -7.29 21.01 18.43
CA ASP A 146 -7.94 19.72 18.29
C ASP A 146 -7.01 18.92 17.38
N GLU A 147 -6.34 17.90 17.94
CA GLU A 147 -5.42 16.99 17.23
C GLU A 147 -6.09 16.29 16.03
N SER A 148 -7.40 16.48 15.86
CA SER A 148 -8.24 15.90 14.84
C SER A 148 -8.00 16.39 13.40
N ASN A 149 -7.18 17.42 13.13
CA ASN A 149 -7.23 18.04 11.80
C ASN A 149 -5.97 18.60 11.13
N THR A 150 -4.77 18.09 11.42
CA THR A 150 -3.64 18.24 10.48
C THR A 150 -2.65 17.09 10.54
N THR A 151 -2.85 16.13 9.66
CA THR A 151 -1.84 15.27 9.05
C THR A 151 -2.49 14.70 7.78
N GLU A 152 -1.88 14.83 6.59
CA GLU A 152 -2.09 13.82 5.54
C GLU A 152 -1.28 12.56 5.91
N THR A 153 -1.50 12.06 7.12
CA THR A 153 -1.71 10.63 7.31
C THR A 153 -3.08 10.33 6.73
N PHE A 154 -3.29 9.13 6.21
CA PHE A 154 -4.64 8.62 5.99
C PHE A 154 -5.37 8.63 7.34
N VAL A 155 -6.02 9.73 7.71
CA VAL A 155 -6.84 9.82 8.91
C VAL A 155 -8.13 9.12 8.55
N LEU A 156 -8.18 7.84 8.87
CA LEU A 156 -9.38 7.05 8.76
C LEU A 156 -10.44 7.69 9.65
N THR A 157 -11.63 7.92 9.11
CA THR A 157 -12.79 8.22 9.92
C THR A 157 -13.07 7.07 10.88
N GLU A 158 -13.77 7.33 11.99
CA GLU A 158 -14.18 6.26 12.92
C GLU A 158 -14.95 5.14 12.19
N GLU A 159 -15.75 5.50 11.18
CA GLU A 159 -16.47 4.54 10.34
C GLU A 159 -15.54 3.65 9.51
N GLU A 160 -14.53 4.23 8.87
CA GLU A 160 -13.53 3.48 8.09
C GLU A 160 -12.63 2.61 8.99
N GLU A 161 -12.29 3.10 10.17
CA GLU A 161 -11.56 2.32 11.18
C GLU A 161 -12.40 1.12 11.65
N MET A 162 -13.68 1.33 11.97
CA MET A 162 -14.59 0.23 12.32
C MET A 162 -14.77 -0.78 11.18
N GLU A 163 -14.81 -0.32 9.93
CA GLU A 163 -14.89 -1.20 8.76
C GLU A 163 -13.63 -2.06 8.63
N LEU A 164 -12.45 -1.45 8.75
CA LEU A 164 -11.17 -2.15 8.71
C LEU A 164 -11.06 -3.18 9.85
N ASP A 165 -11.47 -2.82 11.07
CA ASP A 165 -11.42 -3.74 12.20
C ASP A 165 -12.36 -4.94 12.01
N ARG A 166 -13.54 -4.73 11.41
CA ARG A 166 -14.46 -5.83 11.05
C ARG A 166 -13.87 -6.73 9.97
N GLU A 167 -13.23 -6.15 8.96
CA GLU A 167 -12.57 -6.90 7.90
C GLU A 167 -11.39 -7.71 8.45
N LEU A 168 -10.57 -7.10 9.31
CA LEU A 168 -9.44 -7.73 9.99
C LEU A 168 -9.90 -8.94 10.82
N GLN A 169 -11.00 -8.81 11.57
CA GLN A 169 -11.61 -9.93 12.31
C GLN A 169 -12.14 -11.04 11.40
N SER A 170 -12.65 -10.69 10.21
CA SER A 170 -13.10 -11.69 9.24
C SER A 170 -11.92 -12.48 8.64
N LEU A 171 -10.78 -11.82 8.40
CA LEU A 171 -9.60 -12.41 7.78
C LEU A 171 -8.74 -13.21 8.76
N ASN A 172 -8.50 -12.66 9.96
CA ASN A 172 -7.65 -13.29 10.98
C ASN A 172 -8.47 -14.30 11.80
N LYS A 173 -8.36 -15.56 11.41
CA LYS A 173 -9.10 -16.67 12.02
C LYS A 173 -8.51 -17.11 13.36
N PRO A 174 -9.33 -17.71 14.25
CA PRO A 174 -8.81 -18.37 15.45
C PRO A 174 -7.76 -19.42 15.07
N PHE A 175 -6.58 -19.31 15.67
CA PHE A 175 -5.43 -20.15 15.40
C PHE A 175 -5.14 -21.10 16.56
N VAL A 176 -4.46 -22.21 16.25
CA VAL A 176 -4.00 -23.20 17.23
C VAL A 176 -2.66 -22.78 17.83
N THR A 177 -1.76 -22.28 16.98
CA THR A 177 -0.46 -21.73 17.38
C THR A 177 -0.05 -20.67 16.38
N SER A 178 0.82 -19.75 16.79
CA SER A 178 1.43 -18.76 15.91
C SER A 178 2.94 -18.80 16.02
N PHE A 179 3.60 -18.23 15.02
CA PHE A 179 5.02 -17.93 15.07
C PHE A 179 5.29 -16.61 14.38
N GLU A 180 6.36 -15.95 14.81
CA GLU A 180 6.86 -14.72 14.22
C GLU A 180 8.18 -15.03 13.52
N ASP A 181 8.41 -14.42 12.36
CA ASP A 181 9.71 -14.44 11.72
C ASP A 181 10.66 -13.39 12.32
N GLU A 182 11.88 -13.28 11.78
CA GLU A 182 12.88 -12.30 12.25
C GLU A 182 12.52 -10.84 11.95
N TYR A 183 11.48 -10.61 11.16
CA TYR A 183 11.04 -9.29 10.69
C TYR A 183 9.74 -8.82 11.36
N GLY A 184 9.22 -9.60 12.31
CA GLY A 184 7.98 -9.26 13.02
C GLY A 184 6.71 -9.69 12.29
N ILE A 185 6.80 -10.45 11.19
CA ILE A 185 5.63 -10.97 10.48
C ILE A 185 5.11 -12.19 11.23
N THR A 186 3.85 -12.11 11.66
CA THR A 186 3.19 -13.22 12.33
C THR A 186 2.51 -14.16 11.33
N TYR A 187 2.68 -15.45 11.54
CA TYR A 187 1.97 -16.50 10.84
C TYR A 187 1.21 -17.39 11.82
N ASP A 188 -0.02 -17.73 11.44
CA ASP A 188 -1.00 -18.42 12.25
C ASP A 188 -1.31 -19.80 11.69
N CYS A 189 -1.18 -20.84 12.50
CA CYS A 189 -1.66 -22.17 12.17
C CYS A 189 -3.16 -22.25 12.46
N VAL A 190 -3.97 -22.15 11.41
CA VAL A 190 -5.43 -22.14 11.49
C VAL A 190 -5.96 -23.53 11.19
N ASP A 191 -6.99 -23.98 11.91
CA ASP A 191 -7.68 -25.23 11.58
C ASP A 191 -8.12 -25.24 10.12
N PHE A 192 -7.85 -26.34 9.41
CA PHE A 192 -8.08 -26.43 7.97
C PHE A 192 -9.51 -26.01 7.58
N TYR A 193 -10.53 -26.40 8.34
CA TYR A 193 -11.94 -26.10 8.02
C TYR A 193 -12.39 -24.70 8.48
N LYS A 194 -11.55 -23.98 9.23
CA LYS A 194 -11.83 -22.62 9.73
C LYS A 194 -11.12 -21.52 8.95
N GLN A 195 -10.31 -21.89 7.95
CA GLN A 195 -9.59 -20.92 7.10
C GLN A 195 -10.56 -19.99 6.33
N PRO A 196 -10.10 -18.81 5.88
CA PRO A 196 -10.94 -17.80 5.21
C PRO A 196 -11.69 -18.31 3.98
N ALA A 197 -11.17 -19.32 3.27
CA ALA A 197 -11.81 -19.91 2.10
C ALA A 197 -13.27 -20.32 2.34
N PHE A 198 -13.55 -20.94 3.50
CA PHE A 198 -14.86 -21.52 3.82
C PHE A 198 -15.90 -20.48 4.26
N ASP A 199 -15.52 -19.21 4.42
CA ASP A 199 -16.48 -18.12 4.55
C ASP A 199 -17.18 -17.80 3.23
N HIS A 200 -16.63 -18.27 2.09
CA HIS A 200 -17.25 -18.05 0.79
C HIS A 200 -18.61 -18.78 0.74
N PRO A 201 -19.71 -18.10 0.36
CA PRO A 201 -21.05 -18.70 0.40
C PRO A 201 -21.18 -20.01 -0.39
N LEU A 202 -20.46 -20.14 -1.51
CA LEU A 202 -20.47 -21.33 -2.35
C LEU A 202 -19.63 -22.50 -1.79
N LEU A 203 -18.84 -22.26 -0.73
CA LEU A 203 -17.91 -23.25 -0.17
C LEU A 203 -18.32 -23.81 1.19
N LYS A 204 -19.45 -23.39 1.77
CA LYS A 204 -19.91 -23.83 3.11
C LYS A 204 -20.03 -25.35 3.28
N ASN A 205 -20.37 -26.06 2.21
CA ASN A 205 -20.50 -27.52 2.18
C ASN A 205 -19.52 -28.16 1.19
N HIS A 206 -18.44 -27.44 0.85
CA HIS A 206 -17.43 -27.93 -0.08
C HIS A 206 -16.73 -29.14 0.53
N THR A 207 -16.71 -30.26 -0.20
CA THR A 207 -15.89 -31.41 0.19
C THR A 207 -14.48 -31.17 -0.30
N PRO A 208 -13.49 -31.03 0.60
CA PRO A 208 -12.13 -30.73 0.19
C PRO A 208 -11.60 -31.79 -0.77
N LEU A 209 -10.82 -31.35 -1.76
CA LEU A 209 -10.12 -32.29 -2.64
C LEU A 209 -9.18 -33.14 -1.78
N GLN A 210 -9.45 -34.44 -1.69
CA GLN A 210 -8.42 -35.38 -1.29
C GLN A 210 -7.42 -35.48 -2.45
N LEU A 211 -6.44 -34.58 -2.43
CA LEU A 211 -5.30 -34.61 -3.32
C LEU A 211 -4.48 -35.85 -2.98
N ASN A 212 -4.87 -36.98 -3.55
CA ASN A 212 -3.97 -38.12 -3.63
C ASN A 212 -2.84 -37.66 -4.56
N ALA A 213 -1.64 -37.43 -3.99
CA ALA A 213 -0.38 -37.10 -4.66
C ALA A 213 0.05 -38.06 -5.80
N THR A 214 -0.83 -38.98 -6.19
CA THR A 214 -0.71 -39.93 -7.30
C THR A 214 -1.22 -39.38 -8.64
N ARG A 215 -1.88 -38.21 -8.70
CA ARG A 215 -2.41 -37.63 -9.96
C ARG A 215 -1.49 -36.64 -10.65
N LEU A 216 -0.51 -36.05 -9.95
CA LEU A 216 0.56 -35.34 -10.63
C LEU A 216 1.51 -36.38 -11.21
N PRO A 217 1.96 -36.25 -12.47
CA PRO A 217 3.03 -37.08 -12.99
C PRO A 217 4.20 -37.00 -11.99
N ARG A 218 4.55 -38.13 -11.33
CA ARG A 218 5.76 -38.28 -10.51
C ARG A 218 6.99 -38.17 -11.40
N VAL A 219 7.20 -37.00 -11.96
CA VAL A 219 8.20 -36.73 -13.00
C VAL A 219 9.42 -36.04 -12.39
N PHE A 220 9.30 -35.54 -11.16
CA PHE A 220 10.35 -34.80 -10.49
C PHE A 220 10.70 -35.48 -9.16
N GLU A 221 11.61 -36.45 -9.22
CA GLU A 221 12.48 -36.72 -8.08
C GLU A 221 13.55 -35.60 -8.09
N SER A 222 13.29 -34.46 -7.45
CA SER A 222 14.37 -33.52 -7.20
C SER A 222 15.32 -34.13 -6.17
N LYS A 223 16.60 -34.29 -6.56
CA LYS A 223 17.69 -34.67 -5.65
C LYS A 223 18.12 -33.49 -4.75
N ALA A 224 17.27 -32.48 -4.61
CA ALA A 224 17.56 -31.28 -3.86
C ALA A 224 17.40 -31.54 -2.36
N SER A 225 18.28 -30.92 -1.58
CA SER A 225 18.31 -31.08 -0.13
C SER A 225 16.97 -30.65 0.46
N LYS A 226 16.35 -31.55 1.26
CA LYS A 226 15.10 -31.35 2.01
C LYS A 226 15.27 -30.37 3.18
N LYS A 227 15.86 -29.19 2.93
CA LYS A 227 16.01 -28.18 3.96
C LYS A 227 14.71 -27.38 4.02
N GLN A 228 14.05 -27.47 5.16
CA GLN A 228 12.73 -26.87 5.40
C GLN A 228 12.81 -25.34 5.23
N MET A 229 11.99 -24.78 4.34
CA MET A 229 11.99 -23.35 3.94
C MET A 229 11.61 -22.41 5.09
N PHE A 230 10.74 -22.89 5.98
CA PHE A 230 10.44 -22.24 7.24
C PHE A 230 10.86 -23.14 8.40
N PRO A 231 11.51 -22.62 9.46
CA PRO A 231 11.98 -23.46 10.57
C PRO A 231 10.83 -24.18 11.31
N LYS A 232 9.57 -23.78 11.08
CA LYS A 232 8.38 -24.33 11.72
C LYS A 232 7.31 -24.67 10.69
N ARG A 233 6.76 -25.87 10.81
CA ARG A 233 5.59 -26.35 10.05
C ARG A 233 4.38 -26.35 10.98
N CYS A 234 3.22 -26.05 10.44
CA CYS A 234 1.98 -26.14 11.20
C CYS A 234 1.63 -27.60 11.57
N PRO A 235 0.98 -27.84 12.73
CA PRO A 235 0.50 -29.17 13.11
C PRO A 235 -0.42 -29.81 12.05
N GLU A 236 -0.55 -31.13 12.07
CA GLU A 236 -1.53 -31.84 11.24
C GLU A 236 -2.95 -31.32 11.48
N GLY A 237 -3.74 -31.22 10.41
CA GLY A 237 -5.10 -30.66 10.44
C GLY A 237 -5.16 -29.13 10.45
N THR A 238 -4.03 -28.44 10.43
CA THR A 238 -3.96 -26.97 10.33
C THR A 238 -3.25 -26.52 9.05
N VAL A 239 -3.45 -25.27 8.66
CA VAL A 239 -2.80 -24.61 7.51
C VAL A 239 -2.11 -23.35 7.99
N LEU A 240 -1.01 -22.99 7.32
CA LEU A 240 -0.21 -21.83 7.68
C LEU A 240 -0.79 -20.56 7.06
N ILE A 241 -1.21 -19.55 7.81
CA ILE A 241 -1.77 -18.31 7.24
C ILE A 241 -0.94 -17.12 7.71
N ARG A 242 -0.46 -16.27 6.79
CA ARG A 242 0.13 -14.99 7.16
C ARG A 242 -0.95 -14.10 7.78
N ARG A 243 -0.71 -13.60 8.99
CA ARG A 243 -1.64 -12.72 9.68
C ARG A 243 -1.74 -11.38 8.94
N THR A 244 -2.96 -10.94 8.76
CA THR A 244 -3.28 -9.62 8.21
C THR A 244 -3.08 -8.55 9.27
N THR A 245 -2.43 -7.45 8.91
CA THR A 245 -2.38 -6.25 9.74
C THR A 245 -3.34 -5.18 9.22
N LYS A 246 -3.62 -4.17 10.05
CA LYS A 246 -4.44 -3.03 9.63
C LYS A 246 -3.73 -2.21 8.56
N GLU A 247 -2.41 -2.09 8.68
CA GLU A 247 -1.53 -1.45 7.73
C GLU A 247 -1.57 -2.15 6.37
N ASP A 248 -1.69 -3.49 6.33
CA ASP A 248 -1.87 -4.22 5.07
C ASP A 248 -3.16 -3.81 4.35
N LEU A 249 -4.27 -3.69 5.09
CA LEU A 249 -5.56 -3.30 4.53
C LEU A 249 -5.56 -1.84 4.04
N ILE A 250 -4.87 -0.96 4.76
CA ILE A 250 -4.67 0.43 4.34
C ILE A 250 -3.84 0.48 3.04
N ARG A 251 -2.74 -0.26 2.97
CA ARG A 251 -1.93 -0.38 1.74
C ARG A 251 -2.76 -0.91 0.58
N GLU A 252 -3.56 -1.95 0.81
CA GLU A 252 -4.45 -2.50 -0.22
C GLU A 252 -5.44 -1.45 -0.76
N LYS A 253 -6.06 -0.65 0.12
CA LYS A 253 -6.93 0.47 -0.30
C LYS A 253 -6.19 1.49 -1.17
N MET A 254 -4.95 1.84 -0.80
CA MET A 254 -4.11 2.76 -1.57
C MET A 254 -3.57 2.15 -2.88
N TYR A 255 -3.43 0.82 -2.93
CA TYR A 255 -2.88 0.08 -4.06
C TYR A 255 -3.89 -0.12 -5.20
N LYS A 256 -5.20 0.01 -4.92
CA LYS A 256 -6.28 -0.19 -5.90
C LYS A 256 -6.11 0.50 -7.25
N PRO A 257 -5.62 1.75 -7.36
CA PRO A 257 -5.40 2.37 -8.67
C PRO A 257 -4.37 1.60 -9.50
N ILE A 258 -3.22 1.25 -8.92
CA ILE A 258 -2.15 0.49 -9.61
C ILE A 258 -2.68 -0.90 -10.01
N GLN A 259 -3.42 -1.54 -9.09
CA GLN A 259 -4.05 -2.84 -9.31
C GLN A 259 -5.04 -2.81 -10.48
N ALA A 260 -5.88 -1.78 -10.60
CA ALA A 260 -6.83 -1.67 -11.70
C ALA A 260 -6.15 -1.59 -13.09
N HIS A 261 -5.00 -0.93 -13.16
CA HIS A 261 -4.18 -0.90 -14.38
C HIS A 261 -3.59 -2.28 -14.73
N GLN A 262 -3.13 -3.03 -13.72
CA GLN A 262 -2.67 -4.41 -13.90
C GLN A 262 -3.79 -5.33 -14.39
N GLU A 263 -4.97 -5.25 -13.77
CA GLU A 263 -6.16 -6.02 -14.14
C GLU A 263 -6.60 -5.75 -15.58
N GLN A 264 -6.61 -4.47 -15.98
CA GLN A 264 -6.91 -4.08 -17.36
C GLN A 264 -5.88 -4.63 -18.36
N SER A 265 -4.60 -4.62 -18.01
CA SER A 265 -3.52 -5.16 -18.85
C SER A 265 -3.70 -6.66 -19.05
N ILE A 266 -4.02 -7.39 -17.98
CA ILE A 266 -4.31 -8.83 -18.04
C ILE A 266 -5.61 -9.10 -18.81
N GLU A 267 -6.68 -8.32 -18.65
CA GLU A 267 -7.97 -8.45 -19.34
C GLU A 267 -7.86 -8.24 -20.85
N THR A 268 -7.03 -7.30 -21.29
CA THR A 268 -6.95 -6.90 -22.70
C THR A 268 -5.83 -7.58 -23.47
N GLN A 269 -4.89 -8.25 -22.78
CA GLN A 269 -3.59 -8.63 -23.37
C GLN A 269 -2.89 -7.44 -24.05
N ALA A 270 -3.21 -6.21 -23.65
CA ALA A 270 -2.70 -5.04 -24.31
C ALA A 270 -1.19 -4.94 -24.10
N ALA A 271 -0.47 -4.68 -25.18
CA ALA A 271 0.93 -4.29 -25.15
C ALA A 271 1.04 -2.91 -24.48
N SER A 272 1.17 -2.91 -23.16
CA SER A 272 1.53 -1.78 -22.30
C SER A 272 0.59 -0.56 -22.31
N ASP A 273 0.09 -0.18 -21.13
CA ASP A 273 -0.42 1.17 -20.88
C ASP A 273 0.71 2.21 -20.75
N GLY A 274 1.96 1.75 -20.78
CA GLY A 274 3.17 2.51 -20.56
C GLY A 274 3.61 2.59 -19.11
N ALA A 275 2.97 1.85 -18.21
CA ALA A 275 3.40 1.67 -16.83
C ALA A 275 3.73 0.20 -16.57
N PHE A 276 2.98 -0.71 -17.18
CA PHE A 276 3.24 -2.16 -17.14
C PHE A 276 3.97 -2.66 -18.39
N HIS A 277 4.94 -3.55 -18.19
CA HIS A 277 5.70 -4.20 -19.25
C HIS A 277 5.85 -5.70 -18.99
N PHE A 278 5.86 -6.48 -20.06
CA PHE A 278 5.81 -7.94 -19.99
C PHE A 278 6.98 -8.57 -20.73
N ALA A 279 7.39 -9.77 -20.30
CA ALA A 279 8.26 -10.65 -21.05
C ALA A 279 7.87 -12.11 -20.80
N GLY A 280 7.17 -12.72 -21.76
CA GLY A 280 6.59 -14.04 -21.58
C GLY A 280 5.90 -14.64 -22.79
N ARG A 281 5.06 -15.64 -22.55
CA ARG A 281 4.34 -16.41 -23.57
C ARG A 281 2.87 -16.59 -23.20
N VAL A 282 2.03 -16.57 -24.23
CA VAL A 282 0.61 -16.94 -24.13
C VAL A 282 0.37 -18.18 -24.98
N ILE A 283 -0.25 -19.19 -24.37
CA ILE A 283 -0.58 -20.48 -24.97
C ILE A 283 -2.09 -20.61 -24.99
N HIS A 284 -2.66 -20.70 -26.18
CA HIS A 284 -4.09 -20.92 -26.38
C HIS A 284 -4.41 -22.40 -26.48
N SER A 285 -5.53 -22.79 -25.90
CA SER A 285 -6.08 -24.13 -26.08
C SER A 285 -6.46 -24.36 -27.55
N ALA A 286 -6.05 -25.48 -28.14
CA ALA A 286 -6.29 -25.79 -29.55
C ALA A 286 -7.30 -26.93 -29.73
N GLY A 287 -8.18 -26.82 -30.74
CA GLY A 287 -9.03 -27.91 -31.23
C GLY A 287 -10.01 -28.48 -30.20
N GLY A 288 -10.56 -27.65 -29.31
CA GLY A 288 -11.51 -28.07 -28.26
C GLY A 288 -10.88 -28.87 -27.11
N ARG A 289 -9.55 -28.94 -27.04
CA ARG A 289 -8.82 -29.60 -25.94
C ARG A 289 -8.61 -28.63 -24.80
N MET A 290 -9.08 -28.99 -23.63
CA MET A 290 -9.09 -28.14 -22.45
C MET A 290 -7.82 -28.32 -21.59
N ILE A 291 -7.30 -27.21 -21.04
CA ILE A 291 -6.14 -27.21 -20.13
C ILE A 291 -6.65 -27.20 -18.69
N TYR A 292 -6.25 -28.16 -17.87
CA TYR A 292 -6.74 -28.32 -16.50
C TYR A 292 -5.71 -27.97 -15.43
N GLY A 293 -4.47 -27.76 -15.82
CA GLY A 293 -3.39 -27.40 -14.90
C GLY A 293 -2.08 -27.18 -15.63
N ALA A 294 -1.10 -26.69 -14.90
CA ALA A 294 0.26 -26.53 -15.37
C ALA A 294 1.23 -26.74 -14.21
N VAL A 295 2.44 -27.17 -14.55
CA VAL A 295 3.58 -27.26 -13.64
C VAL A 295 4.68 -26.38 -14.22
N VAL A 296 5.34 -25.61 -13.36
CA VAL A 296 6.45 -24.75 -13.73
C VAL A 296 7.41 -24.59 -12.55
N THR A 297 8.70 -24.72 -12.82
CA THR A 297 9.78 -24.39 -11.89
C THR A 297 10.24 -22.97 -12.17
N MET A 298 10.12 -22.04 -11.23
CA MET A 298 10.53 -20.64 -11.41
C MET A 298 11.85 -20.35 -10.70
N ASP A 299 12.80 -19.73 -11.39
CA ASP A 299 13.98 -19.14 -10.77
C ASP A 299 13.58 -17.82 -10.08
N VAL A 300 13.76 -17.75 -8.77
CA VAL A 300 13.37 -16.58 -7.95
C VAL A 300 14.63 -15.81 -7.55
N TYR A 301 14.62 -14.49 -7.74
CA TYR A 301 15.75 -13.60 -7.47
C TYR A 301 15.36 -12.48 -6.53
N GLN A 302 16.13 -12.30 -5.46
CA GLN A 302 16.03 -11.11 -4.62
C GLN A 302 16.62 -9.90 -5.36
N ILE A 303 15.75 -9.00 -5.82
CA ILE A 303 16.13 -7.75 -6.51
C ILE A 303 15.70 -6.49 -5.74
N SER A 304 15.46 -6.64 -4.44
CA SER A 304 14.94 -5.64 -3.50
C SER A 304 15.69 -4.30 -3.48
N GLY A 305 16.99 -4.29 -3.81
CA GLY A 305 17.81 -3.07 -3.86
C GLY A 305 17.71 -2.30 -5.17
N SER A 306 16.96 -2.81 -6.16
CA SER A 306 16.86 -2.22 -7.50
C SER A 306 15.42 -1.96 -7.94
N VAL A 307 14.43 -2.35 -7.13
CA VAL A 307 13.01 -2.01 -7.30
C VAL A 307 12.68 -0.93 -6.28
N SER A 308 12.20 0.22 -6.75
CA SER A 308 11.80 1.32 -5.87
C SER A 308 10.44 1.05 -5.22
N ASN A 309 10.12 1.76 -4.14
CA ASN A 309 8.90 1.52 -3.35
C ASN A 309 7.58 1.70 -4.12
N ASN A 310 7.60 2.38 -5.27
CA ASN A 310 6.46 2.60 -6.16
C ASN A 310 6.55 1.79 -7.45
N GLN A 311 7.40 0.77 -7.49
CA GLN A 311 7.62 -0.12 -8.62
C GLN A 311 7.31 -1.56 -8.23
N MET A 312 7.06 -2.40 -9.22
CA MET A 312 6.87 -3.84 -9.04
C MET A 312 7.74 -4.60 -10.02
N SER A 313 8.20 -5.78 -9.60
CA SER A 313 8.71 -6.82 -10.50
C SER A 313 8.16 -8.19 -10.11
N ASN A 314 7.70 -8.96 -11.08
CA ASN A 314 6.91 -10.17 -10.89
C ASN A 314 7.33 -11.27 -11.89
N ALA A 315 7.20 -12.52 -11.45
CA ALA A 315 7.27 -13.75 -12.22
C ALA A 315 6.00 -14.59 -11.96
N GLN A 316 5.20 -14.88 -12.98
CA GLN A 316 3.88 -15.47 -12.77
C GLN A 316 3.44 -16.51 -13.81
N LEU A 317 2.49 -17.34 -13.38
CA LEU A 317 1.69 -18.24 -14.19
C LEU A 317 0.22 -17.81 -14.09
N VAL A 318 -0.43 -17.64 -15.23
CA VAL A 318 -1.80 -17.14 -15.32
C VAL A 318 -2.67 -18.12 -16.11
N PHE A 319 -3.81 -18.53 -15.58
CA PHE A 319 -4.85 -19.25 -16.32
C PHE A 319 -6.00 -18.30 -16.64
N VAL A 320 -6.48 -18.34 -17.88
CA VAL A 320 -7.56 -17.46 -18.32
C VAL A 320 -8.64 -18.27 -19.05
N LYS A 321 -9.90 -17.91 -18.78
CA LYS A 321 -11.06 -18.38 -19.53
C LYS A 321 -12.06 -17.26 -19.77
N GLY A 322 -12.66 -17.26 -20.96
CA GLY A 322 -13.74 -16.34 -21.30
C GLY A 322 -13.31 -14.93 -21.72
N ARG A 323 -12.02 -14.71 -22.05
CA ARG A 323 -11.46 -13.42 -22.48
C ARG A 323 -12.25 -12.71 -23.58
N ASN A 324 -12.69 -13.44 -24.59
CA ASN A 324 -13.45 -12.89 -25.72
C ASN A 324 -14.97 -12.80 -25.45
N GLY A 325 -15.42 -13.17 -24.25
CA GLY A 325 -16.80 -13.10 -23.82
C GLY A 325 -17.15 -11.77 -23.13
N PRO A 326 -18.37 -11.66 -22.58
CA PRO A 326 -18.72 -10.55 -21.70
C PRO A 326 -17.75 -10.46 -20.50
N LYS A 327 -17.52 -9.26 -19.97
CA LYS A 327 -16.56 -9.05 -18.88
C LYS A 327 -16.81 -9.94 -17.66
N ASN A 328 -18.07 -10.16 -17.29
CA ASN A 328 -18.43 -11.05 -16.16
C ASN A 328 -18.21 -12.54 -16.44
N TYR A 329 -17.84 -12.93 -17.67
CA TYR A 329 -17.43 -14.29 -18.03
C TYR A 329 -15.91 -14.47 -18.01
N LEU A 330 -15.14 -13.40 -17.82
CA LEU A 330 -13.69 -13.52 -17.67
C LEU A 330 -13.36 -14.09 -16.30
N ASN A 331 -12.67 -15.23 -16.29
CA ASN A 331 -12.14 -15.86 -15.09
C ASN A 331 -10.63 -15.91 -15.23
N VAL A 332 -9.91 -15.58 -14.15
CA VAL A 332 -8.45 -15.54 -14.12
C VAL A 332 -7.94 -16.14 -12.82
N LEU A 333 -6.92 -16.99 -12.91
CA LEU A 333 -6.12 -17.49 -11.78
C LEU A 333 -4.67 -17.09 -11.99
N GLN A 334 -4.00 -16.66 -10.93
CA GLN A 334 -2.59 -16.26 -10.96
C GLN A 334 -1.87 -16.80 -9.74
N ALA A 335 -0.64 -17.26 -9.94
CA ALA A 335 0.29 -17.54 -8.89
C ALA A 335 1.70 -17.21 -9.36
N GLY A 336 2.53 -16.72 -8.45
CA GLY A 336 3.87 -16.27 -8.80
C GLY A 336 4.65 -15.71 -7.63
N TRP A 337 5.73 -15.02 -7.96
CA TRP A 337 6.60 -14.34 -7.03
C TRP A 337 6.75 -12.89 -7.43
N HIS A 338 6.68 -11.97 -6.47
CA HIS A 338 6.81 -10.55 -6.74
C HIS A 338 7.67 -9.81 -5.72
N VAL A 339 8.22 -8.68 -6.15
CA VAL A 339 8.75 -7.62 -5.30
C VAL A 339 7.85 -6.41 -5.52
N ASP A 340 7.06 -6.06 -4.50
CA ASP A 340 6.10 -4.96 -4.54
C ASP A 340 5.95 -4.33 -3.16
N TYR A 341 6.67 -3.24 -2.92
CA TYR A 341 6.58 -2.51 -1.65
C TYR A 341 5.22 -1.88 -1.42
N SER A 342 4.60 -1.35 -2.47
CA SER A 342 3.32 -0.64 -2.34
C SER A 342 2.23 -1.58 -1.86
N HIS A 343 2.31 -2.87 -2.22
CA HIS A 343 1.45 -3.92 -1.72
C HIS A 343 1.94 -4.53 -0.39
N GLU A 344 3.16 -5.08 -0.36
CA GLU A 344 3.64 -5.91 0.74
C GLU A 344 4.11 -5.10 1.96
N GLY A 345 4.53 -3.84 1.76
CA GLY A 345 5.10 -2.98 2.79
C GLY A 345 6.61 -3.13 2.97
N ASP A 346 7.25 -3.98 2.17
CA ASP A 346 8.68 -4.18 2.15
C ASP A 346 9.17 -4.57 0.74
N ASN A 347 10.48 -4.59 0.52
CA ASN A 347 11.06 -4.83 -0.81
C ASN A 347 11.47 -6.31 -1.02
N ARG A 348 11.02 -7.27 -0.21
CA ARG A 348 11.40 -8.67 -0.36
C ARG A 348 10.58 -9.36 -1.44
N VAL A 349 11.01 -10.57 -1.79
CA VAL A 349 10.28 -11.41 -2.73
C VAL A 349 9.21 -12.19 -1.97
N HIS A 350 7.95 -11.97 -2.32
CA HIS A 350 6.81 -12.68 -1.74
C HIS A 350 6.16 -13.62 -2.76
N PHE A 351 5.77 -14.81 -2.30
CA PHE A 351 4.89 -15.68 -3.06
C PHE A 351 3.49 -15.08 -3.04
N PHE A 352 2.84 -14.94 -4.19
CA PHE A 352 1.48 -14.41 -4.25
C PHE A 352 0.54 -15.30 -5.04
N THR A 353 -0.74 -15.15 -4.74
CA THR A 353 -1.84 -15.67 -5.54
C THR A 353 -2.82 -14.55 -5.86
N TYR A 354 -3.47 -14.59 -7.01
CA TYR A 354 -4.53 -13.65 -7.38
C TYR A 354 -5.61 -14.35 -8.19
N TRP A 355 -6.88 -13.98 -8.03
CA TRP A 355 -7.93 -14.56 -8.87
C TRP A 355 -9.16 -13.68 -9.00
N THR A 356 -9.90 -13.87 -10.08
CA THR A 356 -11.25 -13.31 -10.29
C THR A 356 -12.12 -14.32 -11.01
N SER A 357 -13.41 -14.34 -10.69
CA SER A 357 -14.44 -15.14 -11.37
C SER A 357 -15.40 -14.30 -12.21
N ASP A 358 -15.22 -12.97 -12.21
CA ASP A 358 -16.17 -12.02 -12.81
C ASP A 358 -15.49 -10.86 -13.54
N GLY A 359 -14.26 -11.07 -14.00
CA GLY A 359 -13.48 -10.07 -14.74
C GLY A 359 -13.23 -8.81 -13.91
N TYR A 360 -12.82 -8.99 -12.66
CA TYR A 360 -12.42 -7.92 -11.75
C TYR A 360 -13.56 -6.95 -11.35
N GLN A 361 -14.82 -7.34 -11.51
CA GLN A 361 -15.96 -6.46 -11.20
C GLN A 361 -16.28 -6.43 -9.71
N ARG A 362 -16.36 -7.59 -9.07
CA ARG A 362 -16.60 -7.73 -7.63
C ARG A 362 -15.60 -8.66 -6.96
N THR A 363 -14.93 -9.51 -7.73
CA THR A 363 -13.90 -10.44 -7.24
C THR A 363 -12.54 -10.06 -7.81
N GLY A 364 -11.47 -10.20 -7.03
CA GLY A 364 -10.14 -9.74 -7.42
C GLY A 364 -9.39 -9.18 -6.23
N CYS A 365 -8.53 -9.98 -5.63
CA CYS A 365 -7.56 -9.49 -4.65
C CYS A 365 -6.44 -10.50 -4.41
N TYR A 366 -5.35 -10.00 -3.83
CA TYR A 366 -4.14 -10.77 -3.57
C TYR A 366 -4.31 -11.74 -2.39
N ASN A 367 -3.59 -12.86 -2.48
CA ASN A 367 -3.39 -13.82 -1.40
C ASN A 367 -4.73 -14.33 -0.84
N LEU A 368 -4.82 -14.46 0.49
CA LEU A 368 -5.99 -14.98 1.18
C LEU A 368 -6.99 -13.88 1.56
N ARG A 369 -6.83 -12.65 1.04
CA ARG A 369 -7.80 -11.56 1.21
C ARG A 369 -9.14 -11.92 0.60
N CYS A 370 -9.11 -12.60 -0.54
CA CYS A 370 -10.30 -13.05 -1.26
C CYS A 370 -10.66 -14.47 -0.83
N LYS A 371 -11.90 -14.63 -0.35
CA LYS A 371 -12.46 -15.93 0.04
C LYS A 371 -12.61 -16.81 -1.20
N GLY A 372 -11.87 -17.91 -1.30
CA GLY A 372 -12.02 -18.82 -2.44
C GLY A 372 -10.81 -19.70 -2.71
N PHE A 373 -9.61 -19.29 -2.30
CA PHE A 373 -8.43 -20.16 -2.34
C PHE A 373 -8.41 -21.05 -1.10
N VAL A 374 -8.54 -22.38 -1.28
CA VAL A 374 -8.45 -23.35 -0.19
C VAL A 374 -6.99 -23.75 -0.03
N GLN A 375 -6.35 -23.25 1.02
CA GLN A 375 -5.01 -23.62 1.37
C GLN A 375 -4.96 -25.03 1.97
N THR A 376 -3.93 -25.77 1.62
CA THR A 376 -3.61 -27.13 2.12
C THR A 376 -2.22 -27.20 2.75
N GLY A 377 -1.35 -26.24 2.43
CA GLY A 377 0.03 -26.21 2.89
C GLY A 377 0.19 -25.83 4.36
N ARG A 378 1.17 -26.46 5.02
CA ARG A 378 1.58 -26.26 6.42
C ARG A 378 2.92 -25.54 6.56
N GLY A 379 3.70 -25.45 5.48
CA GLY A 379 5.03 -24.81 5.47
C GLY A 379 5.16 -23.61 4.54
N LEU A 380 4.14 -23.34 3.71
CA LEU A 380 4.13 -22.24 2.75
C LEU A 380 2.72 -21.66 2.61
N THR A 381 2.63 -20.34 2.51
CA THR A 381 1.38 -19.58 2.36
C THR A 381 1.54 -18.43 1.37
N PRO A 382 0.49 -18.03 0.64
CA PRO A 382 0.48 -16.75 -0.06
C PRO A 382 0.81 -15.56 0.86
N GLY A 383 1.51 -14.56 0.33
CA GLY A 383 2.01 -13.37 1.01
C GLY A 383 3.28 -13.56 1.84
N MET A 384 3.82 -14.78 1.87
CA MET A 384 5.04 -15.14 2.60
C MET A 384 6.29 -14.77 1.81
N ASP A 385 7.29 -14.22 2.47
CA ASP A 385 8.60 -13.94 1.91
C ASP A 385 9.54 -15.16 1.96
N ASP A 386 10.55 -15.18 1.09
CA ASP A 386 11.64 -16.15 1.14
C ASP A 386 12.86 -15.57 1.90
N HIS A 387 13.08 -16.06 3.13
CA HIS A 387 14.15 -15.62 4.03
C HIS A 387 15.55 -16.14 3.68
N SER A 388 15.68 -17.07 2.73
CA SER A 388 16.88 -17.92 2.73
C SER A 388 18.14 -17.29 2.14
N GLY A 389 18.06 -16.31 1.23
CA GLY A 389 19.23 -15.73 0.55
C GLY A 389 20.14 -16.72 -0.20
N ASP A 390 19.87 -18.02 -0.11
CA ASP A 390 20.57 -19.14 -0.70
C ASP A 390 19.65 -19.80 -1.73
N TRP A 391 20.06 -19.60 -2.97
CA TRP A 391 19.41 -19.94 -4.23
C TRP A 391 19.11 -21.43 -4.39
N GLN A 392 17.84 -21.84 -4.27
CA GLN A 392 17.15 -22.93 -5.01
C GLN A 392 15.78 -23.22 -4.36
N LEU A 393 14.71 -22.69 -4.96
CA LEU A 393 13.32 -22.91 -4.54
C LEU A 393 12.74 -24.16 -5.25
N TYR A 394 12.31 -25.15 -4.47
CA TYR A 394 11.42 -26.24 -4.90
C TYR A 394 10.14 -26.20 -4.07
N THR A 395 8.99 -26.50 -4.68
CA THR A 395 7.79 -26.96 -3.96
C THR A 395 7.32 -28.28 -4.58
N ASP A 396 8.16 -29.31 -4.48
CA ASP A 396 7.86 -30.64 -5.05
C ASP A 396 7.07 -31.57 -4.10
N ASP A 397 6.94 -31.22 -2.81
CA ASP A 397 6.47 -32.15 -1.76
C ASP A 397 5.27 -31.66 -0.92
N GLU A 398 4.71 -30.47 -1.19
CA GLU A 398 3.58 -29.94 -0.43
C GLU A 398 2.63 -29.12 -1.30
N ASP A 399 1.37 -29.57 -1.40
CA ASP A 399 0.30 -28.82 -2.04
C ASP A 399 0.04 -27.54 -1.23
N ILE A 400 0.26 -26.38 -1.84
CA ILE A 400 0.00 -25.09 -1.19
C ILE A 400 -1.51 -24.88 -1.03
N GLY A 401 -2.29 -25.18 -2.05
CA GLY A 401 -3.75 -25.04 -2.06
C GLY A 401 -4.36 -25.17 -3.45
N TYR A 402 -5.66 -24.91 -3.56
CA TYR A 402 -6.39 -24.96 -4.81
C TYR A 402 -7.57 -23.98 -4.82
N TRP A 403 -8.04 -23.61 -6.01
CA TRP A 403 -9.30 -22.88 -6.18
C TRP A 403 -10.44 -23.88 -6.53
N PRO A 404 -11.50 -23.97 -5.71
CA PRO A 404 -12.64 -24.83 -6.02
C PRO A 404 -13.38 -24.34 -7.26
N ARG A 405 -13.84 -25.25 -8.12
CA ARG A 405 -14.58 -24.90 -9.34
C ARG A 405 -15.90 -24.16 -9.04
N GLU A 406 -16.44 -24.37 -7.84
CA GLU A 406 -17.72 -23.86 -7.38
C GLU A 406 -17.77 -22.33 -7.36
N ILE A 407 -16.62 -21.65 -7.27
CA ILE A 407 -16.55 -20.19 -7.25
C ILE A 407 -16.45 -19.56 -8.65
N PHE A 408 -16.25 -20.38 -9.70
CA PHE A 408 -16.15 -19.90 -11.07
C PHE A 408 -17.42 -20.21 -11.86
N ASN A 409 -17.85 -19.26 -12.69
CA ASN A 409 -19.05 -19.44 -13.49
C ASN A 409 -18.81 -20.27 -14.77
N ASN A 410 -17.58 -20.33 -15.27
CA ASN A 410 -17.24 -21.07 -16.49
C ASN A 410 -15.85 -21.74 -16.48
N MET A 411 -15.10 -21.69 -15.38
CA MET A 411 -13.72 -22.16 -15.29
C MET A 411 -13.59 -23.56 -14.65
N GLY A 412 -14.02 -24.58 -15.38
CA GLY A 412 -13.66 -25.99 -15.10
C GLY A 412 -12.33 -26.42 -15.72
N ASP A 413 -11.75 -25.55 -16.54
CA ASP A 413 -10.57 -25.67 -17.37
C ASP A 413 -10.20 -24.26 -17.85
N ALA A 414 -9.02 -24.10 -18.46
CA ALA A 414 -8.53 -22.87 -19.04
C ALA A 414 -8.48 -22.96 -20.57
N SER A 415 -8.86 -21.87 -21.23
CA SER A 415 -8.69 -21.71 -22.68
C SER A 415 -7.35 -21.07 -23.05
N GLU A 416 -6.67 -20.49 -22.07
CA GLU A 416 -5.44 -19.75 -22.23
C GLU A 416 -4.57 -19.90 -20.98
N VAL A 417 -3.26 -20.07 -21.18
CA VAL A 417 -2.25 -20.04 -20.12
C VAL A 417 -1.19 -19.01 -20.49
N GLN A 418 -0.87 -18.11 -19.57
CA GLN A 418 0.22 -17.17 -19.70
C GLN A 418 1.33 -17.52 -18.71
N ILE A 419 2.57 -17.33 -19.16
CA ILE A 419 3.77 -17.50 -18.36
C ILE A 419 4.70 -16.34 -18.67
N ASP A 420 4.93 -15.46 -17.70
CA ASP A 420 5.54 -14.17 -17.96
C ASP A 420 6.21 -13.55 -16.73
N GLY A 421 7.20 -12.70 -17.01
CA GLY A 421 7.58 -11.66 -16.09
C GLY A 421 6.81 -10.38 -16.38
N LEU A 422 6.42 -9.68 -15.30
CA LEU A 422 5.71 -8.40 -15.36
C LEU A 422 6.43 -7.39 -14.48
N VAL A 423 6.56 -6.16 -14.95
CA VAL A 423 7.03 -5.04 -14.14
C VAL A 423 6.06 -3.88 -14.18
N TYR A 424 6.09 -3.06 -13.13
CA TYR A 424 5.39 -1.78 -13.06
C TYR A 424 6.36 -0.66 -12.72
N SER A 425 6.17 0.49 -13.36
CA SER A 425 6.72 1.76 -12.92
C SER A 425 5.77 2.91 -13.22
N PRO A 426 5.74 3.97 -12.39
CA PRO A 426 5.00 5.17 -12.73
C PRO A 426 5.50 5.80 -14.03
N PHE A 427 4.65 6.59 -14.67
CA PHE A 427 5.09 7.39 -15.82
C PHE A 427 6.28 8.27 -15.45
N ASN A 428 7.16 8.50 -16.41
CA ASN A 428 8.38 9.26 -16.22
C ASN A 428 9.41 8.67 -15.23
N VAL A 429 9.20 7.46 -14.72
CA VAL A 429 10.16 6.72 -13.90
C VAL A 429 10.76 5.58 -14.75
N PRO A 430 12.09 5.35 -14.73
CA PRO A 430 12.67 4.20 -15.42
C PRO A 430 12.17 2.89 -14.83
N SER A 431 11.70 1.98 -15.68
CA SER A 431 11.17 0.68 -15.28
C SER A 431 12.18 -0.17 -14.50
N PRO A 432 11.77 -0.98 -13.51
CA PRO A 432 12.68 -1.74 -12.67
C PRO A 432 13.29 -2.94 -13.41
N PRO A 433 14.33 -3.60 -12.86
CA PRO A 433 14.80 -4.87 -13.39
C PRO A 433 13.71 -5.96 -13.28
N MET A 434 13.74 -6.90 -14.22
CA MET A 434 12.85 -8.07 -14.27
C MET A 434 13.64 -9.37 -14.08
N GLY A 435 13.09 -10.30 -13.32
CA GLY A 435 13.74 -11.57 -12.99
C GLY A 435 15.04 -11.32 -12.23
N SER A 436 16.17 -11.74 -12.81
CA SER A 436 17.50 -11.51 -12.22
C SER A 436 18.09 -10.11 -12.46
N GLY A 437 17.40 -9.26 -13.22
CA GLY A 437 17.95 -8.00 -13.73
C GLY A 437 18.93 -8.17 -14.90
N LYS A 438 19.18 -9.41 -15.35
CA LYS A 438 20.03 -9.74 -16.51
C LYS A 438 19.21 -10.43 -17.58
N PHE A 439 19.52 -10.13 -18.84
CA PHE A 439 18.89 -10.76 -19.99
C PHE A 439 19.09 -12.27 -19.98
N PHE A 440 17.99 -13.02 -20.17
CA PHE A 440 17.96 -14.48 -20.32
C PHE A 440 18.56 -15.30 -19.16
N ALA A 441 18.81 -14.68 -18.00
CA ALA A 441 19.42 -15.35 -16.86
C ALA A 441 18.39 -16.00 -15.94
N ALA A 442 17.24 -15.35 -15.70
CA ALA A 442 16.13 -15.98 -15.00
C ALA A 442 15.41 -16.96 -15.94
N GLY A 443 14.94 -18.08 -15.38
CA GLY A 443 14.26 -19.13 -16.11
C GLY A 443 12.98 -19.59 -15.43
N MET A 444 11.97 -19.85 -16.23
CA MET A 444 10.86 -20.71 -15.87
C MET A 444 11.00 -22.01 -16.65
N ARG A 445 11.29 -23.10 -15.94
CA ARG A 445 11.72 -24.39 -16.48
C ARG A 445 10.67 -25.45 -16.18
N ASP A 446 10.84 -26.61 -16.78
CA ASP A 446 9.98 -27.78 -16.56
C ASP A 446 8.50 -27.50 -16.86
N PHE A 447 8.25 -26.50 -17.72
CA PHE A 447 6.90 -26.05 -18.03
C PHE A 447 6.14 -27.15 -18.75
N LEU A 448 5.01 -27.56 -18.15
CA LEU A 448 4.16 -28.61 -18.66
C LEU A 448 2.69 -28.28 -18.40
N LEU A 449 1.85 -28.50 -19.41
CA LEU A 449 0.40 -28.36 -19.30
C LEU A 449 -0.26 -29.72 -19.07
N MET A 450 -1.38 -29.76 -18.37
CA MET A 450 -2.08 -30.99 -17.99
C MET A 450 -3.52 -31.01 -18.51
N LYS A 451 -3.99 -32.21 -18.87
CA LYS A 451 -5.39 -32.52 -19.14
C LYS A 451 -6.10 -32.96 -17.86
N GLY A 452 -7.43 -33.02 -17.87
CA GLY A 452 -8.23 -33.36 -16.69
C GLY A 452 -8.05 -34.80 -16.19
N ASN A 453 -7.51 -35.69 -17.01
CA ASN A 453 -7.14 -37.05 -16.61
C ASN A 453 -5.71 -37.15 -16.03
N GLY A 454 -4.98 -36.04 -15.92
CA GLY A 454 -3.60 -35.98 -15.43
C GLY A 454 -2.53 -36.16 -16.52
N ASP A 455 -2.91 -36.46 -17.76
CA ASP A 455 -1.95 -36.62 -18.86
C ASP A 455 -1.38 -35.27 -19.30
N LYS A 456 -0.19 -35.33 -19.93
CA LYS A 456 0.43 -34.18 -20.57
C LYS A 456 -0.47 -33.61 -21.68
N TYR A 457 -0.65 -32.29 -21.68
CA TYR A 457 -1.27 -31.54 -22.76
C TYR A 457 -0.19 -31.14 -23.77
N ASN A 458 -0.29 -31.67 -24.98
CA ASN A 458 0.61 -31.31 -26.08
C ASN A 458 0.03 -30.10 -26.83
N PHE A 459 0.79 -29.02 -26.85
CA PHE A 459 0.52 -27.82 -27.64
C PHE A 459 1.51 -27.70 -28.79
N ASP A 460 1.08 -27.03 -29.86
CA ASP A 460 1.97 -26.70 -30.97
C ASP A 460 2.78 -25.45 -30.61
N ALA A 461 4.11 -25.61 -30.52
CA ALA A 461 5.01 -24.52 -30.17
C ALA A 461 4.96 -23.36 -31.17
N SER A 462 4.53 -23.60 -32.41
CA SER A 462 4.35 -22.56 -33.43
C SER A 462 3.14 -21.66 -33.19
N GLN A 463 2.19 -22.09 -32.35
CA GLN A 463 0.97 -21.34 -32.02
C GLN A 463 1.10 -20.49 -30.75
N ILE A 464 2.28 -20.52 -30.11
CA ILE A 464 2.54 -19.75 -28.89
C ILE A 464 2.77 -18.30 -29.26
N GLN A 465 2.04 -17.40 -28.60
CA GLN A 465 2.15 -15.98 -28.80
C GLN A 465 3.23 -15.40 -27.88
N VAL A 466 4.03 -14.48 -28.42
CA VAL A 466 5.00 -13.71 -27.64
C VAL A 466 4.27 -12.60 -26.91
N LEU A 467 4.49 -12.49 -25.61
CA LEU A 467 4.04 -11.39 -24.77
C LEU A 467 5.26 -10.57 -24.37
N ASN A 468 5.71 -9.68 -25.24
CA ASN A 468 6.79 -8.73 -24.94
C ASN A 468 6.58 -7.44 -25.75
N ASP A 469 6.38 -6.33 -25.03
CA ASP A 469 6.07 -5.03 -25.60
C ASP A 469 7.31 -4.16 -25.86
N LEU A 470 8.39 -4.34 -25.10
CA LEU A 470 9.60 -3.51 -25.20
C LEU A 470 10.77 -4.17 -25.94
N GLY A 471 10.76 -5.49 -26.04
CA GLY A 471 11.80 -6.29 -26.66
C GLY A 471 13.14 -6.25 -25.91
N PRO A 472 14.18 -6.91 -26.49
CA PRO A 472 15.45 -7.20 -25.82
C PRO A 472 16.33 -5.97 -25.54
N LYS A 473 15.84 -4.76 -25.84
CA LYS A 473 16.49 -3.52 -25.38
C LYS A 473 16.28 -3.29 -23.87
N TYR A 474 15.15 -3.75 -23.34
CA TYR A 474 14.78 -3.55 -21.93
C TYR A 474 14.51 -4.88 -21.23
N TYR A 475 13.70 -5.74 -21.85
CA TYR A 475 13.37 -7.07 -21.33
C TYR A 475 13.47 -8.10 -22.45
N GLY A 476 14.36 -9.07 -22.27
CA GLY A 476 14.54 -10.16 -23.22
C GLY A 476 13.73 -11.37 -22.79
N ASP A 477 13.22 -12.10 -23.77
CA ASP A 477 12.54 -13.37 -23.59
C ASP A 477 13.02 -14.38 -24.64
N TYR A 478 13.14 -15.63 -24.25
CA TYR A 478 13.50 -16.73 -25.12
C TYR A 478 12.75 -17.98 -24.66
N PHE A 479 11.98 -18.56 -25.57
CA PHE A 479 11.17 -19.74 -25.28
C PHE A 479 11.56 -20.89 -26.19
N ALA A 480 11.82 -22.05 -25.59
CA ALA A 480 12.18 -23.25 -26.32
C ALA A 480 11.52 -24.48 -25.68
N CYS A 481 11.13 -25.43 -26.52
CA CYS A 481 10.61 -26.73 -26.09
C CYS A 481 11.47 -27.84 -26.70
N ASN A 482 11.85 -28.82 -25.89
CA ASN A 482 12.46 -30.05 -26.42
C ASN A 482 11.37 -30.98 -26.99
N SER A 483 11.74 -31.85 -27.92
CA SER A 483 10.89 -32.81 -28.64
C SER A 483 10.16 -33.86 -27.78
N GLY A 484 10.09 -33.65 -26.45
CA GLY A 484 9.45 -34.50 -25.44
C GLY A 484 8.63 -33.78 -24.36
N ALA A 485 8.15 -32.55 -24.64
CA ALA A 485 7.14 -31.83 -23.83
C ALA A 485 7.61 -31.07 -22.57
N TYR A 486 8.88 -30.68 -22.47
CA TYR A 486 9.34 -29.70 -21.48
C TYR A 486 9.76 -28.43 -22.19
N CYS A 487 9.20 -27.31 -21.73
CA CYS A 487 9.56 -26.01 -22.25
C CYS A 487 10.28 -25.17 -21.18
N VAL A 488 11.12 -24.27 -21.65
CA VAL A 488 11.80 -23.27 -20.84
C VAL A 488 11.49 -21.90 -21.41
N LEU A 489 11.12 -20.97 -20.52
CA LEU A 489 11.14 -19.54 -20.76
C LEU A 489 12.36 -18.97 -20.04
N ARG A 490 13.34 -18.44 -20.78
CA ARG A 490 14.35 -17.54 -20.23
C ARG A 490 13.86 -16.12 -20.41
N TYR A 491 13.87 -15.33 -19.36
CA TYR A 491 13.35 -13.96 -19.41
C TYR A 491 14.12 -13.02 -18.49
N GLY A 492 13.82 -11.73 -18.58
CA GLY A 492 14.33 -10.69 -17.69
C GLY A 492 15.19 -9.66 -18.41
N GLY A 493 15.71 -8.73 -17.63
CA GLY A 493 16.49 -7.60 -18.16
C GLY A 493 16.67 -6.50 -17.11
N PRO A 494 17.57 -5.55 -17.37
CA PRO A 494 17.94 -4.51 -16.41
C PRO A 494 16.85 -3.44 -16.22
N GLY A 495 15.84 -3.38 -17.10
CA GLY A 495 14.84 -2.32 -17.11
C GLY A 495 15.40 -1.02 -17.69
N GLY A 496 14.88 0.12 -17.20
CA GLY A 496 15.29 1.45 -17.62
C GLY A 496 14.46 2.06 -18.75
N TRP A 497 13.31 1.48 -19.09
CA TRP A 497 12.38 2.10 -20.03
C TRP A 497 11.60 3.21 -19.33
N LYS A 498 11.35 4.31 -20.03
CA LYS A 498 10.62 5.45 -19.48
C LYS A 498 9.69 6.00 -20.55
N LYS A 499 8.39 6.01 -20.28
CA LYS A 499 7.43 6.80 -21.06
C LYS A 499 7.60 8.27 -20.69
N ALA A 500 7.83 9.11 -21.70
CA ALA A 500 7.83 10.56 -21.57
C ALA A 500 6.41 11.08 -21.29
#